data_AF-A0A5K1DW70-F1
#
_entry.id   AF-A0A5K1DW70-F1
#
_cell.length_a   1.000
_cell.length_b   1.000
_cell.length_c   1.000
_cell.angle_alpha   90.00
_cell.angle_beta   90.00
_cell.angle_gamma   90.00
#
_symmetry.space_group_name_H-M   'P 1'
#
loop_
_entity.id
_entity.type
_entity.pdbx_description
1 polymer ?
#
loop_
_entity_poly.entity_id
_entity_poly.type
_entity_poly.pdbx_seq_one_letter_code
_entity_poly.pdbx_strand_id
1 'polypeptide(L)' 'LMVNLPDAANREKIVKVILAKEDMAPDVDLGHIASMTDGYSGSDLK' A
#
# COMPACT_ATOMS: atom_id res chain seq x y z
N LEU A 1 -4.79 22.46 -2.09
CA LEU A 1 -5.66 21.35 -2.55
C LEU A 1 -5.90 20.42 -1.37
N MET A 2 -7.14 19.99 -1.12
CA MET A 2 -7.40 18.82 -0.26
C MET A 2 -7.24 17.57 -1.13
N VAL A 3 -6.44 16.61 -0.66
CA VAL A 3 -6.27 15.31 -1.31
C VAL A 3 -6.98 14.28 -0.45
N ASN A 4 -7.85 13.47 -1.07
CA ASN A 4 -8.54 12.39 -0.38
C ASN A 4 -7.56 11.26 -0.06
N LEU A 5 -7.84 10.52 1.02
CA LEU A 5 -7.09 9.32 1.35
C LEU A 5 -7.30 8.25 0.26
N PRO A 6 -6.25 7.46 -0.06
CA PRO A 6 -6.37 6.37 -1.01
C PRO A 6 -7.28 5.27 -0.47
N ASP A 7 -8.08 4.68 -1.36
CA ASP A 7 -8.78 3.42 -1.09
C ASP A 7 -7.81 2.23 -1.01
N ALA A 8 -8.31 1.07 -0.57
CA ALA A 8 -7.49 -0.13 -0.43
C ALA A 8 -6.74 -0.52 -1.71
N ALA A 9 -7.39 -0.42 -2.88
CA ALA A 9 -6.77 -0.76 -4.17
C ALA A 9 -5.61 0.18 -4.53
N ASN A 10 -5.73 1.47 -4.19
CA ASN A 10 -4.64 2.43 -4.41
C ASN A 10 -3.53 2.29 -3.37
N ARG A 11 -3.85 1.93 -2.12
CA ARG A 11 -2.84 1.60 -1.10
C ARG A 11 -2.02 0.38 -1.52
N GLU A 12 -2.64 -0.66 -2.06
CA GLU A 12 -1.93 -1.83 -2.60
C GLU A 12 -0.92 -1.44 -3.68
N LYS A 13 -1.32 -0.57 -4.62
CA LYS A 13 -0.40 -0.06 -5.66
C LYS A 13 0.77 0.72 -5.07
N ILE A 14 0.52 1.56 -4.06
CA ILE A 14 1.55 2.34 -3.37
C ILE A 14 2.55 1.39 -2.71
N VAL A 15 2.06 0.42 -1.93
CA VAL A 15 2.91 -0.59 -1.27
C VAL A 15 3.71 -1.39 -2.30
N LYS A 16 3.10 -1.79 -3.42
CA LYS A 16 3.77 -2.48 -4.51
C LYS A 16 4.91 -1.66 -5.13
N VAL A 17 4.74 -0.35 -5.28
CA VAL A 17 5.79 0.54 -5.79
C VAL A 17 6.93 0.70 -4.79
N ILE A 18 6.60 0.83 -3.50
CA ILE A 18 7.59 0.94 -2.41
C ILE A 18 8.47 -0.31 -2.35
N LEU A 19 7.83 -1.49 -2.43
CA LEU A 19 8.49 -2.79 -2.35
C LEU A 19 9.03 -3.29 -3.71
N ALA A 20 8.95 -2.51 -4.79
CA ALA A 20 9.26 -2.97 -6.14
C ALA A 20 10.72 -3.43 -6.36
N LYS A 21 11.62 -3.11 -5.42
CA LYS A 21 13.05 -3.49 -5.46
C LYS A 21 13.42 -4.56 -4.44
N GLU A 22 12.48 -4.95 -3.59
CA GLU A 22 12.69 -5.94 -2.55
C GLU A 22 12.43 -7.34 -3.10
N ASP A 23 13.15 -8.33 -2.56
CA ASP A 23 12.87 -9.74 -2.83
C ASP A 23 11.77 -10.21 -1.87
N MET A 24 10.56 -10.36 -2.41
CA MET A 24 9.37 -10.68 -1.63
C MET A 24 9.17 -12.19 -1.59
N ALA A 25 8.93 -12.71 -0.38
CA ALA A 25 8.53 -14.11 -0.23
C ALA A 25 7.21 -14.38 -0.98
N PRO A 26 7.02 -15.58 -1.54
CA PRO A 26 5.87 -15.91 -2.40
C PRO A 26 4.52 -15.93 -1.66
N ASP A 27 4.54 -15.95 -0.33
CA ASP A 27 3.38 -15.95 0.56
C ASP A 27 2.94 -14.54 1.01
N VAL A 28 3.64 -13.49 0.56
CA VAL A 28 3.27 -12.11 0.90
C VAL A 28 2.06 -11.65 0.10
N ASP A 29 0.96 -11.41 0.80
CA ASP A 29 -0.29 -10.87 0.24
C ASP A 29 -0.39 -9.34 0.44
N LEU A 30 -0.09 -8.58 -0.62
CA LEU A 30 -0.18 -7.12 -0.60
C LEU A 30 -1.62 -6.61 -0.49
N GLY A 31 -2.60 -7.37 -0.97
CA GLY A 31 -4.02 -7.02 -0.86
C GLY A 31 -4.49 -7.10 0.60
N HIS A 32 -4.05 -8.14 1.33
CA HIS A 32 -4.31 -8.24 2.76
C HIS A 32 -3.67 -7.09 3.53
N ILE A 33 -2.40 -6.75 3.25
CA ILE A 33 -1.71 -5.61 3.88
C ILE A 33 -2.44 -4.29 3.58
N ALA A 34 -2.89 -4.08 2.34
CA ALA A 34 -3.64 -2.89 1.96
C ALA A 34 -5.01 -2.78 2.68
N SER A 35 -5.64 -3.92 3.00
CA SER A 35 -6.89 -3.96 3.77
C SER A 35 -6.70 -3.56 5.23
N MET A 36 -5.52 -3.85 5.81
CA MET A 36 -5.18 -3.50 7.20
C MET A 36 -4.76 -2.04 7.40
N THR A 37 -4.45 -1.33 6.31
CA THR A 37 -3.90 0.04 6.33
C THR A 37 -4.97 1.10 6.04
N ASP A 38 -6.21 0.88 6.47
CA ASP A 38 -7.28 1.84 6.23
C ASP A 38 -7.04 3.18 6.92
N GLY A 39 -7.32 4.26 6.19
CA GLY A 39 -7.01 5.62 6.64
C GLY A 39 -5.56 6.08 6.42
N TYR A 40 -4.66 5.22 5.93
CA TYR A 40 -3.27 5.61 5.68
C TYR A 40 -3.15 6.42 4.40
N SER A 41 -2.41 7.52 4.45
CA SER A 41 -1.99 8.28 3.28
C SER A 41 -0.80 7.61 2.58
N GLY A 42 -0.46 8.06 1.38
CA GLY A 42 0.76 7.58 0.70
C GLY A 42 2.05 7.89 1.45
N SER A 43 2.06 8.90 2.33
CA SER A 43 3.21 9.22 3.18
C SER A 43 3.30 8.32 4.41
N ASP A 44 2.18 7.82 4.94
CA ASP A 44 2.16 6.88 6.06
C ASP A 44 2.61 5.47 5.64
N LEU A 45 2.46 5.14 4.35
CA LEU A 45 2.86 3.85 3.78
C LEU A 45 4.34 3.76 3.42
N LYS A 46 5.04 4.89 3.30
CA LYS A 46 6.44 4.97 2.89
C LYS A 46 7.39 4.81 4.07
#